data_AF-A0A7C2JAQ7-F1
#
_entry.id   AF-A0A7C2JAQ7-F1
#
_cell.length_a   1.000
_cell.length_b   1.000
_cell.length_c   1.000
_cell.angle_alpha   90.00
_cell.angle_beta   90.00
_cell.angle_gamma   90.00
#
_symmetry.space_group_name_H-M   'P 1'
#
loop_
_entity.id
_entity.type
_entity.pdbx_description
1 polymer ?
#
loop_
_entity_poly.entity_id
_entity_poly.type
_entity_poly.pdbx_seq_one_letter_code
_entity_poly.pdbx_strand_id
1 'polypeptide(L)'
;YPLSPSSQDKATIEKFADVYVSKDHSIRELVRAIFSSDEFFSSRARFGLVKNPVELIVGSYRMLGAQYNPGTIAERNRRDTQTFNRSRLMGMDIFNPPDVAGWDLNLGWINTANMLERFNFSNAYITSRNADAAGAFVSNEQLKKNTKSSSKKTVKKFLSALGPLKVSGDTIKELKSYLETNDQGAKVEWAATDQDIDKKVRGLVHQIMSLPEYQSN
;
A
#
# COMPACT_ATOMS: atom_id res chain seq x y z
N TYR A 1 -7.43 15.91 0.35
CA TYR A 1 -6.60 17.06 0.75
C TYR A 1 -7.51 18.25 0.69
N PRO A 2 -7.86 18.91 1.80
CA PRO A 2 -8.63 20.14 1.66
C PRO A 2 -7.74 21.11 0.90
N LEU A 3 -8.23 21.61 -0.23
CA LEU A 3 -7.60 22.66 -1.02
C LEU A 3 -7.59 24.01 -0.27
N SER A 4 -8.03 24.04 0.99
CA SER A 4 -8.04 25.20 1.87
C SER A 4 -6.85 25.13 2.83
N PRO A 5 -5.78 25.91 2.60
CA PRO A 5 -4.61 25.89 3.45
C PRO A 5 -4.94 26.44 4.85
N SER A 6 -4.55 25.70 5.88
CA SER A 6 -4.57 26.19 7.26
C SER A 6 -3.59 27.35 7.44
N SER A 7 -3.68 28.08 8.56
CA SER A 7 -2.69 29.11 8.90
C SER A 7 -1.26 28.56 8.97
N GLN A 8 -1.10 27.32 9.46
CA GLN A 8 0.17 26.61 9.49
C GLN A 8 0.67 26.26 8.08
N ASP A 9 -0.23 25.90 7.16
CA ASP A 9 0.14 25.63 5.76
C ASP A 9 0.60 26.92 5.06
N LYS A 10 -0.06 28.05 5.31
CA LYS A 10 0.35 29.35 4.75
C LYS A 10 1.77 29.73 5.18
N ALA A 11 2.08 29.64 6.47
CA ALA A 11 3.42 29.92 6.97
C ALA A 11 4.48 28.97 6.37
N THR A 12 4.14 27.70 6.16
CA THR A 12 5.02 26.72 5.52
C THR A 12 5.27 27.07 4.04
N ILE A 13 4.21 27.49 3.33
CA ILE A 13 4.29 27.91 1.92
C ILE A 13 5.15 29.17 1.80
N GLU A 14 4.92 30.18 2.64
CA GLU A 14 5.69 31.44 2.66
C GLU A 14 7.18 31.17 2.88
N LYS A 15 7.53 30.36 3.90
CA LYS A 15 8.91 29.93 4.18
C LYS A 15 9.62 29.37 2.94
N PHE A 16 8.96 28.52 2.16
CA PHE A 16 9.58 27.92 0.96
C PHE A 16 9.54 28.85 -0.26
N ALA A 17 8.50 29.67 -0.39
CA ALA A 17 8.42 30.71 -1.42
C ALA A 17 9.57 31.72 -1.26
N ASP A 18 9.90 32.11 -0.03
CA ASP A 18 11.03 33.00 0.26
C ASP A 18 12.37 32.40 -0.18
N VAL A 19 12.59 31.10 0.03
CA VAL A 19 13.78 30.40 -0.49
C VAL A 19 13.80 30.44 -2.01
N TYR A 20 12.66 30.17 -2.66
CA TYR A 20 12.58 30.18 -4.13
C TYR A 20 12.92 31.57 -4.70
N VAL A 21 12.33 32.63 -4.16
CA VAL A 21 12.55 34.00 -4.66
C VAL A 21 13.96 34.50 -4.33
N SER A 22 14.45 34.30 -3.10
CA SER A 22 15.78 34.78 -2.68
C SER A 22 16.95 34.03 -3.33
N LYS A 23 16.71 32.85 -3.90
CA LYS A 23 17.70 32.02 -4.62
C LYS A 23 17.53 32.05 -6.13
N ASP A 24 17.05 33.18 -6.67
CA ASP A 24 16.89 33.41 -8.11
C ASP A 24 16.08 32.29 -8.79
N HIS A 25 14.95 31.92 -8.16
CA HIS A 25 14.04 30.90 -8.66
C HIS A 25 14.68 29.50 -8.82
N SER A 26 15.72 29.20 -8.05
CA SER A 26 16.38 27.89 -8.07
C SER A 26 15.49 26.78 -7.50
N ILE A 27 14.98 25.92 -8.39
CA ILE A 27 14.25 24.70 -8.02
C ILE A 27 15.11 23.78 -7.14
N ARG A 28 16.43 23.74 -7.38
CA ARG A 28 17.35 22.94 -6.57
C ARG A 28 17.33 23.38 -5.11
N GLU A 29 17.41 24.68 -4.86
CA GLU A 29 17.44 25.21 -3.49
C GLU A 29 16.07 25.12 -2.81
N LEU A 30 14.98 25.32 -3.56
CA LEU A 30 13.62 25.07 -3.08
C LEU A 30 13.44 23.61 -2.62
N VAL A 31 13.78 22.64 -3.47
CA VAL A 31 13.64 21.21 -3.15
C VAL A 31 14.55 20.81 -2.00
N ARG A 32 15.78 21.35 -1.94
CA ARG A 32 16.69 21.14 -0.81
C ARG A 32 16.06 21.63 0.50
N ALA A 33 15.47 22.83 0.50
CA ALA A 33 14.81 23.39 1.68
C ALA A 33 13.62 22.54 2.12
N ILE A 34 12.77 22.08 1.18
CA ILE A 34 11.64 21.19 1.48
C ILE A 34 12.14 19.89 2.12
N PHE A 35 13.07 19.18 1.49
CA PHE A 35 13.52 17.87 1.98
C PHE A 35 14.39 17.90 3.23
N SER A 36 14.90 19.08 3.61
CA SER A 36 15.67 19.27 4.85
C SER A 36 14.83 19.89 5.98
N SER A 37 13.54 20.11 5.76
CA SER A 37 12.64 20.79 6.70
C SER A 37 12.04 19.85 7.75
N ASP A 38 11.77 20.38 8.95
CA ASP A 38 11.05 19.63 9.99
C ASP A 38 9.62 19.27 9.55
N GLU A 39 8.98 20.13 8.76
CA GLU A 39 7.64 19.91 8.22
C GLU A 39 7.58 18.64 7.37
N PHE A 40 8.62 18.36 6.57
CA PHE A 40 8.72 17.16 5.72
C PHE A 40 8.79 15.87 6.53
N PHE A 41 9.46 15.88 7.69
CA PHE A 41 9.59 14.69 8.55
C PHE A 41 8.50 14.56 9.61
N SER A 42 7.63 15.58 9.73
CA SER A 42 6.57 15.67 10.72
C SER A 42 5.58 14.51 10.66
N SER A 43 4.89 14.23 11.76
CA SER A 43 3.83 13.24 11.80
C SER A 43 2.64 13.57 10.89
N ARG A 44 2.47 14.85 10.52
CA ARG A 44 1.42 15.30 9.61
C ARG A 44 1.73 14.98 8.15
N ALA A 45 3.01 15.02 7.77
CA ALA A 45 3.45 14.72 6.41
C ALA A 45 3.52 13.22 6.11
N ARG A 46 3.86 12.40 7.12
CA ARG A 46 3.90 10.94 6.96
C ARG A 46 2.49 10.36 6.88
N PHE A 47 2.21 9.48 5.92
CA PHE A 47 0.88 8.88 5.74
C PHE A 47 -0.22 9.93 5.51
N GLY A 48 0.15 11.12 5.01
CA GLY A 48 -0.78 12.24 4.78
C GLY A 48 -1.51 12.19 3.44
N LEU A 49 -1.07 11.30 2.54
CA LEU A 49 -1.67 11.11 1.22
C LEU A 49 -2.30 9.72 1.13
N VAL A 50 -3.50 9.64 0.59
CA VAL A 50 -4.09 8.37 0.18
C VAL A 50 -3.41 7.91 -1.10
N LYS A 51 -2.91 6.67 -1.09
CA LYS A 51 -2.31 6.02 -2.25
C LYS A 51 -3.29 6.02 -3.41
N ASN A 52 -2.88 6.51 -4.57
CA ASN A 52 -3.64 6.31 -5.79
C ASN A 52 -3.64 4.80 -6.17
N PRO A 53 -4.51 4.34 -7.09
CA PRO A 53 -4.60 2.93 -7.45
C PRO A 53 -3.29 2.30 -7.92
N VAL A 54 -2.47 3.04 -8.68
CA VAL A 54 -1.19 2.54 -9.18
C VAL A 54 -0.17 2.40 -8.05
N GLU A 55 -0.06 3.40 -7.17
CA GLU A 55 0.79 3.34 -5.98
C GLU A 55 0.39 2.19 -5.06
N LEU A 56 -0.90 1.96 -4.87
CA LEU A 56 -1.40 0.84 -4.08
C LEU A 56 -0.99 -0.49 -4.71
N ILE A 57 -1.23 -0.70 -6.00
CA ILE A 57 -0.96 -1.98 -6.66
C ILE A 57 0.55 -2.25 -6.75
N VAL A 58 1.29 -1.34 -7.38
CA VAL A 58 2.74 -1.51 -7.61
C VAL A 58 3.51 -1.43 -6.31
N GLY A 59 3.09 -0.58 -5.38
CA GLY A 59 3.66 -0.51 -4.03
C GLY A 59 3.52 -1.83 -3.29
N SER A 60 2.33 -2.46 -3.34
CA SER A 60 2.10 -3.79 -2.78
C SER A 60 3.06 -4.83 -3.36
N TYR A 61 3.23 -4.82 -4.69
CA TYR A 61 4.12 -5.76 -5.38
C TYR A 61 5.56 -5.61 -4.91
N ARG A 62 6.04 -4.36 -4.82
CA ARG A 62 7.40 -4.07 -4.37
C ARG A 62 7.63 -4.40 -2.90
N MET A 63 6.72 -3.99 -2.01
CA MET A 63 6.83 -4.20 -0.56
C MET A 63 6.86 -5.69 -0.20
N LEU A 64 6.07 -6.51 -0.90
CA LEU A 64 6.04 -7.94 -0.67
C LEU A 64 7.08 -8.70 -1.48
N GLY A 65 7.82 -8.05 -2.39
CA GLY A 65 8.79 -8.70 -3.26
C GLY A 65 8.15 -9.72 -4.19
N ALA A 66 7.01 -9.35 -4.79
CA ALA A 66 6.32 -10.19 -5.75
C ALA A 66 7.22 -10.54 -6.94
N GLN A 67 7.02 -11.74 -7.47
CA GLN A 67 7.48 -12.06 -8.81
C GLN A 67 6.45 -11.51 -9.80
N TYR A 68 6.92 -10.94 -10.90
CA TYR A 68 6.09 -10.33 -11.92
C TYR A 68 6.35 -10.96 -13.27
N ASN A 69 5.31 -11.52 -13.87
CA ASN A 69 5.32 -12.00 -15.23
C ASN A 69 4.50 -11.04 -16.10
N PRO A 70 5.14 -10.24 -16.98
CA PRO A 70 4.40 -9.33 -17.86
C PRO A 70 3.56 -10.08 -18.89
N GLY A 71 3.84 -11.37 -19.09
CA GLY A 71 3.25 -12.15 -20.17
C GLY A 71 3.96 -11.99 -21.51
N THR A 72 3.34 -12.48 -22.58
CA THR A 72 3.89 -12.36 -23.94
C THR A 72 3.01 -11.48 -24.82
N ILE A 73 3.64 -10.68 -25.69
CA ILE A 73 2.91 -9.84 -26.66
C ILE A 73 2.19 -10.71 -27.70
N ALA A 74 2.79 -11.85 -28.07
CA ALA A 74 2.31 -12.77 -29.08
C ALA A 74 0.95 -13.39 -28.74
N GLU A 75 0.64 -13.60 -27.47
CA GLU A 75 -0.60 -14.23 -27.03
C GLU A 75 -1.41 -13.22 -26.20
N ARG A 76 -2.40 -12.56 -26.81
CA ARG A 76 -3.25 -11.53 -26.14
C ARG A 76 -3.85 -12.02 -24.81
N ASN A 77 -4.16 -13.31 -24.70
CA ASN A 77 -4.72 -13.93 -23.50
C ASN A 77 -3.69 -14.19 -22.39
N ARG A 78 -2.42 -13.92 -22.64
CA ARG A 78 -1.31 -14.14 -21.70
C ARG A 78 -0.59 -12.85 -21.37
N ARG A 79 -1.23 -11.69 -21.47
CA ARG A 79 -0.72 -10.40 -20.96
C ARG A 79 -1.35 -10.09 -19.62
N ASP A 80 -0.63 -9.36 -18.77
CA ASP A 80 -1.19 -8.85 -17.52
C ASP A 80 -2.20 -7.72 -17.80
N THR A 81 -3.45 -8.10 -17.99
CA THR A 81 -4.58 -7.16 -18.06
C THR A 81 -5.20 -6.90 -16.69
N GLN A 82 -4.88 -7.73 -15.70
CA GLN A 82 -5.49 -7.68 -14.37
C GLN A 82 -5.03 -6.45 -13.61
N THR A 83 -3.74 -6.13 -13.65
CA THR A 83 -3.20 -4.92 -13.00
C THR A 83 -3.90 -3.65 -13.53
N PHE A 84 -4.04 -3.53 -14.85
CA PHE A 84 -4.71 -2.39 -15.48
C PHE A 84 -6.20 -2.32 -15.12
N ASN A 85 -6.91 -3.45 -15.23
CA ASN A 85 -8.33 -3.52 -14.91
C ASN A 85 -8.60 -3.20 -13.44
N ARG A 86 -7.74 -3.66 -12.51
CA ARG A 86 -7.86 -3.34 -11.09
C ARG A 86 -7.65 -1.86 -10.81
N SER A 87 -6.66 -1.23 -11.45
CA SER A 87 -6.47 0.23 -11.33
C SER A 87 -7.72 0.99 -11.80
N ARG A 88 -8.28 0.60 -12.94
CA ARG A 88 -9.51 1.19 -13.49
C ARG A 88 -10.71 1.02 -12.56
N LEU A 89 -10.90 -0.19 -12.00
CA LEU A 89 -11.97 -0.48 -11.04
C LEU A 89 -11.85 0.32 -9.73
N MET A 90 -10.64 0.73 -9.37
CA MET A 90 -10.39 1.64 -8.24
C MET A 90 -10.48 3.13 -8.61
N GLY A 91 -10.89 3.46 -9.83
CA GLY A 91 -11.13 4.83 -10.30
C GLY A 91 -9.99 5.46 -11.10
N MET A 92 -8.92 4.73 -11.41
CA MET A 92 -7.81 5.25 -12.23
C MET A 92 -7.62 4.40 -13.50
N ASP A 93 -8.27 4.82 -14.57
CA ASP A 93 -8.08 4.26 -15.91
C ASP A 93 -6.78 4.81 -16.52
N ILE A 94 -5.68 4.06 -16.43
CA ILE A 94 -4.34 4.56 -16.77
C ILE A 94 -4.30 4.97 -18.25
N PHE A 95 -3.66 6.11 -18.54
CA PHE A 95 -3.63 6.75 -19.87
C PHE A 95 -4.97 7.32 -20.36
N ASN A 96 -6.00 7.34 -19.51
CA ASN A 96 -7.32 7.86 -19.83
C ASN A 96 -7.84 8.75 -18.68
N PRO A 97 -7.23 9.93 -18.44
CA PRO A 97 -7.70 10.84 -17.41
C PRO A 97 -9.14 11.33 -17.71
N PRO A 98 -9.97 11.57 -16.68
CA PRO A 98 -11.37 11.92 -16.88
C PRO A 98 -11.54 13.30 -17.53
N ASP A 99 -10.62 14.24 -17.28
CA ASP A 99 -10.62 15.57 -17.89
C ASP A 99 -9.19 16.17 -17.99
N VAL A 100 -9.10 17.45 -18.36
CA VAL A 100 -7.83 18.19 -18.48
C VAL A 100 -7.13 18.47 -17.16
N ALA A 101 -7.84 18.43 -16.03
CA ALA A 101 -7.26 18.56 -14.69
C ALA A 101 -6.64 17.23 -14.21
N GLY A 102 -7.01 16.11 -14.84
CA GLY A 102 -6.51 14.78 -14.51
C GLY A 102 -7.43 14.04 -13.55
N TRP A 103 -6.86 13.22 -12.66
CA TRP A 103 -7.64 12.52 -11.65
C TRP A 103 -7.72 13.29 -10.34
N ASP A 104 -8.80 13.06 -9.59
CA ASP A 104 -8.92 13.57 -8.22
C ASP A 104 -7.74 13.11 -7.33
N LEU A 105 -7.41 13.93 -6.35
CA LEU A 105 -6.28 13.69 -5.47
C LEU A 105 -6.72 13.20 -4.08
N ASN A 106 -5.85 12.40 -3.45
CA ASN A 106 -5.96 12.00 -2.06
C ASN A 106 -7.32 11.36 -1.72
N LEU A 107 -8.19 12.01 -0.93
CA LEU A 107 -9.51 11.46 -0.56
C LEU A 107 -10.43 11.22 -1.77
N GLY A 108 -10.18 11.84 -2.92
CA GLY A 108 -10.91 11.52 -4.16
C GLY A 108 -10.76 10.06 -4.60
N TRP A 109 -9.72 9.36 -4.12
CA TRP A 109 -9.53 7.94 -4.36
C TRP A 109 -10.41 7.02 -3.51
N ILE A 110 -11.17 7.58 -2.55
CA ILE A 110 -11.93 6.84 -1.55
C ILE A 110 -13.43 7.08 -1.76
N ASN A 111 -14.11 6.02 -2.15
CA ASN A 111 -15.55 5.87 -2.05
C ASN A 111 -15.86 4.38 -1.78
N THR A 112 -17.11 4.05 -1.50
CA THR A 112 -17.50 2.67 -1.16
C THR A 112 -17.10 1.64 -2.22
N ALA A 113 -17.26 1.97 -3.51
CA ALA A 113 -16.94 1.07 -4.61
C ALA A 113 -15.42 0.88 -4.77
N ASN A 114 -14.66 1.97 -4.80
CA ASN A 114 -13.21 1.93 -4.98
C ASN A 114 -12.53 1.26 -3.78
N MET A 115 -13.06 1.43 -2.56
CA MET A 115 -12.56 0.74 -1.37
C MET A 115 -12.81 -0.77 -1.40
N LEU A 116 -14.00 -1.19 -1.84
CA LEU A 116 -14.29 -2.61 -2.04
C LEU A 116 -13.31 -3.23 -3.03
N GLU A 117 -13.01 -2.53 -4.12
CA GLU A 117 -12.06 -3.02 -5.13
C GLU A 117 -10.62 -3.09 -4.62
N ARG A 118 -10.20 -2.18 -3.73
CA ARG A 118 -8.90 -2.28 -3.03
C ARG A 118 -8.81 -3.55 -2.18
N PHE A 119 -9.88 -3.89 -1.45
CA PHE A 119 -9.93 -5.12 -0.66
C PHE A 119 -9.93 -6.36 -1.56
N ASN A 120 -10.75 -6.36 -2.63
CA ASN A 120 -10.79 -7.43 -3.61
C ASN A 120 -9.43 -7.66 -4.28
N PHE A 121 -8.75 -6.58 -4.66
CA PHE A 121 -7.39 -6.65 -5.18
C PHE A 121 -6.44 -7.29 -4.18
N SER A 122 -6.41 -6.82 -2.94
CA SER A 122 -5.46 -7.33 -1.95
C SER A 122 -5.66 -8.83 -1.71
N ASN A 123 -6.92 -9.29 -1.65
CA ASN A 123 -7.25 -10.70 -1.53
C ASN A 123 -6.81 -11.49 -2.77
N ALA A 124 -7.19 -11.07 -3.98
CA ALA A 124 -6.84 -11.75 -5.23
C ALA A 124 -5.32 -11.83 -5.45
N TYR A 125 -4.61 -10.74 -5.16
CA TYR A 125 -3.16 -10.67 -5.27
C TYR A 125 -2.47 -11.62 -4.29
N ILE A 126 -2.80 -11.55 -3.00
CA ILE A 126 -2.11 -12.36 -2.01
C ILE A 126 -2.53 -13.83 -2.07
N THR A 127 -3.70 -14.15 -2.61
CA THR A 127 -4.15 -15.55 -2.77
C THR A 127 -3.71 -16.19 -4.09
N SER A 128 -3.13 -15.42 -5.03
CA SER A 128 -2.55 -16.01 -6.24
C SER A 128 -1.36 -16.92 -5.92
N ARG A 129 -1.36 -18.11 -6.53
CA ARG A 129 -0.26 -19.11 -6.47
C ARG A 129 0.39 -19.39 -7.82
N ASN A 130 -0.19 -18.87 -8.89
CA ASN A 130 0.17 -19.27 -10.24
C ASN A 130 1.33 -18.42 -10.75
N ALA A 131 2.53 -19.00 -10.80
CA ALA A 131 3.72 -18.35 -11.31
C ALA A 131 3.74 -18.21 -12.84
N ASP A 132 3.01 -19.10 -13.53
CA ASP A 132 2.99 -19.17 -14.99
C ASP A 132 1.94 -18.22 -15.59
N ALA A 133 0.99 -17.74 -14.79
CA ALA A 133 0.03 -16.73 -15.19
C ALA A 133 0.70 -15.35 -15.32
N ALA A 134 0.22 -14.55 -16.26
CA ALA A 134 0.61 -13.15 -16.33
C ALA A 134 0.07 -12.38 -15.10
N GLY A 135 0.88 -11.46 -14.59
CA GLY A 135 0.60 -10.65 -13.40
C GLY A 135 1.63 -10.87 -12.30
N ALA A 136 1.28 -10.40 -11.10
CA ALA A 136 2.12 -10.52 -9.92
C ALA A 136 1.61 -11.61 -8.97
N PHE A 137 2.53 -12.33 -8.34
CA PHE A 137 2.21 -13.22 -7.23
C PHE A 137 3.32 -13.19 -6.17
N VAL A 138 2.98 -13.61 -4.95
CA VAL A 138 3.94 -13.73 -3.84
C VAL A 138 4.15 -15.22 -3.54
N SER A 139 5.40 -15.68 -3.60
CA SER A 139 5.76 -17.05 -3.26
C SER A 139 5.73 -17.29 -1.75
N ASN A 140 5.55 -18.54 -1.33
CA ASN A 140 5.62 -18.88 0.11
C ASN A 140 7.01 -18.62 0.68
N GLU A 141 8.08 -18.74 -0.12
CA GLU A 141 9.44 -18.38 0.29
C GLU A 141 9.57 -16.90 0.64
N GLN A 142 8.91 -16.04 -0.14
CA GLN A 142 8.93 -14.61 0.10
C GLN A 142 8.16 -14.24 1.37
N LEU A 143 7.02 -14.90 1.62
CA LEU A 143 6.27 -14.75 2.88
C LEU A 143 7.07 -15.26 4.08
N LYS A 144 7.75 -16.41 3.95
CA LYS A 144 8.61 -17.01 4.99
C LYS A 144 9.65 -16.04 5.53
N LYS A 145 10.20 -15.14 4.71
CA LYS A 145 11.19 -14.12 5.15
C LYS A 145 10.66 -13.25 6.30
N ASN A 146 9.37 -12.93 6.27
CA ASN A 146 8.71 -12.08 7.27
C ASN A 146 7.98 -12.89 8.36
N THR A 147 7.69 -14.17 8.12
CA THR A 147 7.16 -15.09 9.12
C THR A 147 8.18 -15.41 10.21
N LYS A 148 7.72 -15.44 11.47
CA LYS A 148 8.52 -15.75 12.66
C LYS A 148 7.81 -16.82 13.51
N SER A 149 8.56 -17.45 14.41
CA SER A 149 8.04 -18.45 15.35
C SER A 149 7.00 -17.92 16.34
N SER A 150 6.88 -16.59 16.48
CA SER A 150 5.86 -15.96 17.33
C SER A 150 4.90 -15.16 16.45
N SER A 151 3.59 -15.38 16.63
CA SER A 151 2.50 -14.64 15.99
C SER A 151 2.70 -13.12 16.11
N LYS A 152 3.01 -12.63 17.31
CA LYS A 152 3.31 -11.20 17.58
C LYS A 152 4.50 -10.69 16.77
N LYS A 153 5.57 -11.48 16.65
CA LYS A 153 6.75 -11.09 15.86
C LYS A 153 6.44 -11.11 14.36
N THR A 154 5.65 -12.07 13.89
CA THR A 154 5.16 -12.16 12.50
C THR A 154 4.33 -10.93 12.13
N VAL A 155 3.31 -10.60 12.93
CA VAL A 155 2.47 -9.41 12.73
C VAL A 155 3.33 -8.14 12.64
N LYS A 156 4.24 -7.92 13.60
CA LYS A 156 5.14 -6.76 13.59
C LYS A 156 6.03 -6.70 12.35
N LYS A 157 6.53 -7.84 11.87
CA LYS A 157 7.38 -7.89 10.67
C LYS A 157 6.60 -7.55 9.41
N PHE A 158 5.37 -8.05 9.24
CA PHE A 158 4.53 -7.67 8.10
C PHE A 158 4.08 -6.21 8.14
N LEU A 159 3.70 -5.67 9.30
CA LEU A 159 3.41 -4.24 9.46
C LEU A 159 4.63 -3.36 9.10
N SER A 160 5.84 -3.83 9.42
CA SER A 160 7.08 -3.14 9.05
C SER A 160 7.38 -3.23 7.55
N ALA A 161 7.11 -4.38 6.93
CA ALA A 161 7.37 -4.62 5.50
C ALA A 161 6.37 -3.87 4.59
N LEU A 162 5.11 -3.72 5.01
CA LEU A 162 4.02 -3.10 4.25
C LEU A 162 3.93 -1.57 4.43
N GLY A 163 5.05 -0.91 4.75
CA GLY A 163 5.14 0.54 4.88
C GLY A 163 5.07 0.99 6.34
N PRO A 164 6.13 0.76 7.14
CA PRO A 164 6.18 0.72 8.62
C PRO A 164 4.94 1.26 9.34
N LEU A 165 3.87 0.46 9.30
CA LEU A 165 2.52 0.90 9.65
C LEU A 165 2.41 1.07 11.16
N LYS A 166 1.96 2.24 11.59
CA LYS A 166 1.67 2.53 13.00
C LYS A 166 0.20 2.27 13.28
N VAL A 167 -0.09 1.10 13.81
CA VAL A 167 -1.46 0.66 14.16
C VAL A 167 -1.65 0.62 15.67
N SER A 168 -2.90 0.63 16.12
CA SER A 168 -3.24 0.55 17.54
C SER A 168 -2.82 -0.77 18.19
N GLY A 169 -2.69 -0.77 19.52
CA GLY A 169 -2.42 -2.00 20.28
C GLY A 169 -3.51 -3.06 20.12
N ASP A 170 -4.76 -2.66 19.96
CA ASP A 170 -5.89 -3.57 19.78
C ASP A 170 -5.91 -4.17 18.38
N THR A 171 -5.59 -3.39 17.35
CA THR A 171 -5.37 -3.92 15.98
C THR A 171 -4.28 -5.00 15.98
N ILE A 172 -3.18 -4.80 16.71
CA ILE A 172 -2.13 -5.83 16.85
C ILE A 172 -2.66 -7.08 17.54
N LYS A 173 -3.51 -6.93 18.57
CA LYS A 173 -4.13 -8.07 19.26
C LYS A 173 -5.05 -8.85 18.32
N GLU A 174 -5.86 -8.18 17.51
CA GLU A 174 -6.77 -8.83 16.56
C GLU A 174 -6.03 -9.57 15.44
N LEU A 175 -5.04 -8.92 14.82
CA LEU A 175 -4.20 -9.56 13.79
C LEU A 175 -3.44 -10.77 14.35
N LYS A 176 -3.01 -10.71 15.61
CA LYS A 176 -2.40 -11.83 16.32
C LYS A 176 -3.43 -12.93 16.58
N SER A 177 -4.62 -12.57 17.06
CA SER A 177 -5.73 -13.50 17.34
C SER A 177 -6.10 -14.30 16.09
N TYR A 178 -6.16 -13.63 14.93
CA TYR A 178 -6.40 -14.25 13.64
C TYR A 178 -5.41 -15.37 13.30
N LEU A 179 -4.11 -15.18 13.57
CA LEU A 179 -3.09 -16.22 13.35
C LEU A 179 -3.22 -17.40 14.32
N GLU A 180 -3.79 -17.16 15.50
CA GLU A 180 -3.95 -18.14 16.59
C GLU A 180 -5.36 -18.72 16.62
N THR A 181 -6.15 -18.60 15.55
CA THR A 181 -7.53 -19.08 15.49
C THR A 181 -7.73 -19.90 14.23
N ASN A 182 -8.26 -21.12 14.35
CA ASN A 182 -8.57 -21.98 13.20
C ASN A 182 -9.87 -21.55 12.49
N ASP A 183 -10.23 -22.26 11.43
CA ASP A 183 -11.39 -21.87 10.60
C ASP A 183 -12.74 -22.14 11.30
N GLN A 184 -12.73 -22.91 12.40
CA GLN A 184 -13.88 -23.12 13.28
C GLN A 184 -13.97 -22.08 14.42
N GLY A 185 -13.07 -21.09 14.46
CA GLY A 185 -13.05 -20.08 15.52
C GLY A 185 -12.42 -20.53 16.84
N ALA A 186 -11.81 -21.72 16.89
CA ALA A 186 -11.12 -22.21 18.08
C ALA A 186 -9.66 -21.74 18.10
N LYS A 187 -9.17 -21.42 19.30
CA LYS A 187 -7.78 -20.99 19.50
C LYS A 187 -6.81 -22.15 19.28
N VAL A 188 -5.77 -21.91 18.49
CA VAL A 188 -4.71 -22.87 18.14
C VAL A 188 -3.34 -22.27 18.38
N GLU A 189 -2.36 -23.15 18.61
CA GLU A 189 -0.96 -22.73 18.73
C GLU A 189 -0.41 -22.30 17.37
N TRP A 190 0.31 -21.17 17.36
CA TRP A 190 0.98 -20.68 16.16
C TRP A 190 2.28 -21.46 15.92
N ALA A 191 2.31 -22.27 14.86
CA ALA A 191 3.45 -23.12 14.53
C ALA A 191 4.31 -22.61 13.35
N ALA A 192 3.82 -21.62 12.57
CA ALA A 192 4.50 -21.09 11.38
C ALA A 192 4.89 -22.17 10.35
N THR A 193 4.06 -23.23 10.24
CA THR A 193 4.25 -24.29 9.25
C THR A 193 4.06 -23.79 7.82
N ASP A 194 4.46 -24.57 6.83
CA ASP A 194 4.23 -24.24 5.42
C ASP A 194 2.74 -24.08 5.10
N GLN A 195 1.88 -24.84 5.77
CA GLN A 195 0.43 -24.69 5.67
C GLN A 195 -0.05 -23.37 6.32
N ASP A 196 0.50 -22.97 7.47
CA ASP A 196 0.16 -21.71 8.12
C ASP A 196 0.60 -20.51 7.26
N ILE A 197 1.76 -20.62 6.61
CA ILE A 197 2.24 -19.60 5.68
C ILE A 197 1.33 -19.51 4.46
N ASP A 198 0.96 -20.65 3.90
CA ASP A 198 0.10 -20.68 2.73
C ASP A 198 -1.32 -20.18 3.02
N LYS A 199 -1.88 -20.46 4.20
CA LYS A 199 -3.26 -20.07 4.55
C LYS A 199 -3.31 -18.80 5.39
N LYS A 200 -2.81 -18.87 6.62
CA LYS A 200 -2.95 -17.81 7.63
C LYS A 200 -2.11 -16.58 7.32
N VAL A 201 -0.87 -16.72 6.87
CA VAL A 201 -0.03 -15.52 6.58
C VAL A 201 -0.58 -14.72 5.41
N ARG A 202 -1.13 -15.38 4.38
CA ARG A 202 -1.77 -14.67 3.26
C ARG A 202 -3.02 -13.92 3.70
N GLY A 203 -3.84 -14.54 4.53
CA GLY A 203 -4.98 -13.85 5.15
C GLY A 203 -4.56 -12.70 6.06
N LEU A 204 -3.48 -12.84 6.83
CA LEU A 204 -2.92 -11.75 7.63
C LEU A 204 -2.51 -10.56 6.74
N VAL A 205 -1.81 -10.82 5.65
CA VAL A 205 -1.39 -9.78 4.71
C VAL A 205 -2.60 -9.10 4.09
N HIS A 206 -3.64 -9.85 3.69
CA HIS A 206 -4.90 -9.27 3.21
C HIS A 206 -5.55 -8.36 4.26
N GLN A 207 -5.61 -8.79 5.52
CA GLN A 207 -6.16 -7.98 6.63
C GLN A 207 -5.36 -6.70 6.82
N ILE A 208 -4.02 -6.77 6.84
CA ILE A 208 -3.15 -5.59 6.95
C ILE A 208 -3.35 -4.64 5.76
N MET A 209 -3.41 -5.17 4.55
CA MET A 209 -3.66 -4.37 3.33
C MET A 209 -5.06 -3.76 3.29
N SER A 210 -5.99 -4.23 4.13
CA SER A 210 -7.34 -3.70 4.26
C SER A 210 -7.46 -2.65 5.38
N LEU A 211 -6.38 -2.41 6.14
CA LEU A 211 -6.36 -1.37 7.18
C LEU A 211 -6.37 0.04 6.57
N PRO A 212 -6.98 1.03 7.25
CA PRO A 212 -6.89 2.44 6.85
C PRO A 212 -5.46 2.94 6.71
N GLU A 213 -4.56 2.53 7.61
CA GLU A 213 -3.15 2.91 7.63
C GLU A 213 -2.44 2.47 6.35
N TYR A 214 -2.81 1.31 5.79
CA TYR A 214 -2.23 0.84 4.53
C TYR A 214 -2.71 1.63 3.32
N GLN A 215 -3.88 2.27 3.39
CA GLN A 215 -4.39 3.07 2.27
C GLN A 215 -3.62 4.38 2.05
N SER A 216 -2.75 4.76 3.00
CA SER A 216 -2.06 6.05 2.98
C SER A 216 -0.53 5.89 2.87
N ASN A 217 0.19 6.88 2.34
CA ASN A 217 1.66 6.95 2.23
C ASN A 217 2.22 8.26 2.78
#